data_AF-A0A0E3NVB1-F1
#
_entry.id   AF-A0A0E3NVB1-F1
#
_cell.length_a   1.000
_cell.length_b   1.000
_cell.length_c   1.000
_cell.angle_alpha   90.00
_cell.angle_beta   90.00
_cell.angle_gamma   90.00
#
_symmetry.space_group_name_H-M   'P 1'
#
loop_
_entity.id
_entity.type
_entity.pdbx_description
1 polymer ?
#
loop_
_entity_poly.entity_id
_entity_poly.type
_entity_poly.pdbx_seq_one_letter_code
_entity_poly.pdbx_strand_id
1 'polypeptide(L)'
;MPETPDQVIFEVDVNVVKPGSSTGWVNSYVSLVDPNVGWGRAYGLVGFGANMLVGPGEVPYNLNQWYHVKVKIDIVDRIYDVWLDGELIGENLPLPADGTYKCVRLSGDNCGHTRVLFDNVLVTEVEDIIPVEAEINFDPDTLNLGSGGKWVTVYIELPDGYDVSGIDASGVFLNGVVPAVSDPQYEFVTNKSEYLKDTDGDGILERMLKFDREEVEAILGAGDEVIITFEGKVGYENEIDSGMAVFEGMDTITVIESSNVRENNGKKGNLWSNTSISG
;
A
#
# COMPACT_ATOMS: atom_id res chain seq x y z
N MET A 1 -23.82 9.06 -12.00
CA MET A 1 -23.46 8.14 -10.89
C MET A 1 -24.47 8.39 -9.79
N PRO A 2 -25.29 7.42 -9.37
CA PRO A 2 -26.37 7.68 -8.41
C PRO A 2 -25.93 7.70 -6.94
N GLU A 3 -24.71 7.25 -6.61
CA GLU A 3 -24.21 7.17 -5.23
C GLU A 3 -22.96 8.04 -5.03
N THR A 4 -22.82 8.60 -3.83
CA THR A 4 -21.63 9.37 -3.42
C THR A 4 -20.49 8.38 -3.18
N PRO A 5 -19.28 8.58 -3.76
CA PRO A 5 -18.16 7.67 -3.53
C PRO A 5 -17.77 7.56 -2.05
N ASP A 6 -17.35 6.35 -1.67
CA ASP A 6 -16.95 6.02 -0.29
C ASP A 6 -15.73 6.82 0.15
N GLN A 7 -14.73 6.90 -0.74
CA GLN A 7 -13.54 7.71 -0.55
C GLN A 7 -13.30 8.65 -1.73
N VAL A 8 -12.85 9.87 -1.44
CA VAL A 8 -12.45 10.85 -2.47
C VAL A 8 -11.21 11.61 -2.05
N ILE A 9 -10.42 12.01 -3.03
CA ILE A 9 -9.39 13.03 -2.91
C ILE A 9 -9.91 14.33 -3.52
N PHE A 10 -9.88 15.40 -2.73
CA PHE A 10 -10.17 16.75 -3.18
C PHE A 10 -8.90 17.59 -3.11
N GLU A 11 -8.48 18.11 -4.27
CA GLU A 11 -7.29 18.94 -4.43
C GLU A 11 -7.66 20.32 -4.99
N VAL A 12 -6.99 21.36 -4.49
CA VAL A 12 -7.19 22.75 -4.96
C VAL A 12 -6.00 23.62 -4.57
N ASP A 13 -5.59 24.49 -5.50
CA ASP A 13 -4.66 25.57 -5.20
C ASP A 13 -5.41 26.79 -4.67
N VAL A 14 -4.94 27.35 -3.56
CA VAL A 14 -5.56 28.49 -2.89
C VAL A 14 -4.54 29.62 -2.72
N ASN A 15 -4.93 30.85 -3.09
CA ASN A 15 -4.14 32.05 -2.84
C ASN A 15 -5.01 33.15 -2.23
N VAL A 16 -4.79 33.42 -0.95
CA VAL A 16 -5.41 34.56 -0.25
C VAL A 16 -4.61 35.82 -0.57
N VAL A 17 -5.05 36.56 -1.59
CA VAL A 17 -4.39 37.78 -2.06
C VAL A 17 -4.61 38.95 -1.09
N LYS A 18 -5.81 39.07 -0.54
CA LYS A 18 -6.16 40.17 0.37
C LYS A 18 -7.16 39.69 1.43
N PRO A 19 -6.86 39.85 2.73
CA PRO A 19 -7.82 39.56 3.79
C PRO A 19 -8.93 40.63 3.82
N GLY A 20 -10.14 40.23 4.18
CA GLY A 20 -11.29 41.13 4.27
C GLY A 20 -11.32 41.97 5.55
N SER A 21 -10.87 41.38 6.67
CA SER A 21 -10.81 42.00 8.01
C SER A 21 -9.78 41.29 8.88
N SER A 22 -9.24 41.98 9.90
CA SER A 22 -8.39 41.39 10.95
C SER A 22 -9.18 40.70 12.07
N THR A 23 -10.51 40.73 11.98
CA THR A 23 -11.42 40.07 12.92
C THR A 23 -12.34 39.14 12.14
N GLY A 24 -12.42 37.86 12.51
CA GLY A 24 -13.31 36.89 11.87
C GLY A 24 -12.78 35.46 11.94
N TRP A 25 -13.48 34.53 11.32
CA TRP A 25 -13.16 33.10 11.39
C TRP A 25 -12.09 32.71 10.36
N VAL A 26 -12.39 32.88 9.07
CA VAL A 26 -11.47 32.54 7.97
C VAL A 26 -11.49 33.61 6.89
N ASN A 27 -10.34 33.81 6.24
CA ASN A 27 -10.23 34.58 4.99
C ASN A 27 -10.71 33.73 3.80
N SER A 28 -10.46 32.43 3.83
CA SER A 28 -10.95 31.49 2.81
C SER A 28 -11.15 30.11 3.41
N TYR A 29 -12.02 29.32 2.79
CA TYR A 29 -12.05 27.89 3.04
C TYR A 29 -12.52 27.13 1.80
N VAL A 30 -12.11 25.87 1.77
CA VAL A 30 -12.47 24.89 0.76
C VAL A 30 -13.00 23.64 1.46
N SER A 31 -14.00 22.99 0.86
CA SER A 31 -14.57 21.76 1.40
C SER A 31 -15.45 21.06 0.35
N LEU A 32 -15.73 19.78 0.56
CA LEU A 32 -16.94 19.19 0.00
C LEU A 32 -18.13 19.56 0.89
N VAL A 33 -19.33 19.74 0.32
CA VAL A 33 -20.47 20.27 1.06
C VAL A 33 -21.79 19.61 0.65
N ASP A 34 -22.69 19.41 1.61
CA ASP A 34 -24.12 19.27 1.34
C ASP A 34 -24.79 20.66 1.45
N PRO A 35 -25.15 21.31 0.32
CA PRO A 35 -25.76 22.63 0.35
C PRO A 35 -27.20 22.60 0.87
N ASN A 36 -27.83 21.43 1.00
CA ASN A 36 -29.23 21.30 1.41
C ASN A 36 -29.38 21.27 2.95
N VAL A 37 -28.28 21.26 3.70
CA VAL A 37 -28.29 21.21 5.17
C VAL A 37 -27.75 22.52 5.75
N GLY A 38 -28.64 23.33 6.33
CA GLY A 38 -28.26 24.60 6.97
C GLY A 38 -27.58 25.58 6.01
N TRP A 39 -26.43 26.12 6.41
CA TRP A 39 -25.58 27.02 5.60
C TRP A 39 -24.57 26.27 4.71
N GLY A 40 -24.85 24.98 4.46
CA GLY A 40 -23.94 24.04 3.83
C GLY A 40 -23.17 23.24 4.89
N ARG A 41 -23.51 21.96 5.06
CA ARG A 41 -22.77 21.05 5.94
C ARG A 41 -21.48 20.62 5.24
N ALA A 42 -20.33 20.99 5.81
CA ALA A 42 -19.02 20.72 5.24
C ALA A 42 -18.49 19.33 5.62
N TYR A 43 -17.73 18.74 4.69
CA TYR A 43 -16.94 17.52 4.84
C TYR A 43 -15.52 17.84 4.39
N GLY A 44 -14.53 17.57 5.24
CA GLY A 44 -13.13 17.86 4.94
C GLY A 44 -12.81 19.36 4.77
N LEU A 45 -13.27 20.20 5.70
CA LEU A 45 -13.03 21.65 5.62
C LEU A 45 -11.57 21.99 5.89
N VAL A 46 -10.98 22.78 5.00
CA VAL A 46 -9.67 23.41 5.17
C VAL A 46 -9.86 24.92 5.15
N GLY A 47 -9.41 25.60 6.19
CA GLY A 47 -9.66 27.03 6.39
C GLY A 47 -8.36 27.83 6.48
N PHE A 48 -8.22 28.84 5.64
CA PHE A 48 -7.19 29.88 5.76
C PHE A 48 -7.70 30.95 6.71
N GLY A 49 -7.35 30.81 7.99
CA GLY A 49 -7.85 31.58 9.11
C GLY A 49 -7.52 33.07 9.05
N ALA A 50 -8.38 33.90 9.66
CA ALA A 50 -8.09 35.33 9.84
C ALA A 50 -6.87 35.60 10.74
N ASN A 51 -6.50 34.59 11.54
CA ASN A 51 -5.29 34.53 12.37
C ASN A 51 -4.01 34.21 11.59
N MET A 52 -4.07 34.10 10.25
CA MET A 52 -2.95 33.72 9.38
C MET A 52 -2.47 32.27 9.58
N LEU A 53 -3.34 31.39 10.07
CA LEU A 53 -3.08 29.96 10.20
C LEU A 53 -4.04 29.16 9.32
N VAL A 54 -3.55 28.08 8.72
CA VAL A 54 -4.35 27.10 7.97
C VAL A 54 -4.79 26.01 8.93
N GLY A 55 -6.09 25.97 9.22
CA GLY A 55 -6.73 24.88 9.95
C GLY A 55 -7.02 23.71 9.01
N PRO A 56 -6.97 22.46 9.49
CA PRO A 56 -6.95 22.04 10.91
C PRO A 56 -5.56 22.00 11.58
N GLY A 57 -4.45 22.08 10.83
CA GLY A 57 -3.09 21.93 11.39
C GLY A 57 -2.49 23.17 12.06
N GLU A 58 -3.20 24.30 12.04
CA GLU A 58 -2.73 25.60 12.53
C GLU A 58 -1.37 26.01 11.91
N VAL A 59 -1.19 25.74 10.62
CA VAL A 59 0.06 26.02 9.90
C VAL A 59 0.11 27.47 9.42
N PRO A 60 1.15 28.26 9.74
CA PRO A 60 1.24 29.65 9.28
C PRO A 60 1.22 29.77 7.75
N TYR A 61 0.49 30.76 7.24
CA TYR A 61 0.49 31.07 5.81
C TYR A 61 0.71 32.56 5.52
N ASN A 62 1.16 32.87 4.30
CA ASN A 62 1.41 34.21 3.83
C ASN A 62 0.35 34.64 2.82
N LEU A 63 0.03 35.93 2.80
CA LEU A 63 -0.81 36.51 1.77
C LEU A 63 -0.08 36.50 0.42
N ASN A 64 -0.83 36.42 -0.66
CA ASN A 64 -0.32 36.43 -2.03
C ASN A 64 0.70 35.30 -2.32
N GLN A 65 0.54 34.16 -1.64
CA GLN A 65 1.27 32.92 -1.87
C GLN A 65 0.25 31.84 -2.25
N TRP A 66 0.61 31.01 -3.23
CA TRP A 66 -0.15 29.82 -3.58
C TRP A 66 0.17 28.69 -2.63
N TYR A 67 -0.86 27.97 -2.22
CA TYR A 67 -0.79 26.76 -1.41
C TYR A 67 -1.59 25.67 -2.11
N HIS A 68 -1.01 24.47 -2.19
CA HIS A 68 -1.70 23.30 -2.67
C HIS A 68 -2.37 22.58 -1.49
N VAL A 69 -3.70 22.52 -1.49
CA VAL A 69 -4.48 21.80 -0.49
C VAL A 69 -4.91 20.47 -1.06
N LYS A 70 -4.66 19.39 -0.33
CA LYS A 70 -5.18 18.05 -0.61
C LYS A 70 -5.96 17.55 0.60
N VAL A 71 -7.15 16.99 0.36
CA VAL A 71 -8.01 16.41 1.38
C VAL A 71 -8.40 15.00 0.96
N LYS A 72 -8.10 13.99 1.77
CA LYS A 72 -8.63 12.63 1.58
C LYS A 72 -9.83 12.48 2.52
N ILE A 73 -11.01 12.19 1.97
CA ILE A 73 -12.26 12.06 2.72
C ILE A 73 -12.69 10.61 2.64
N ASP A 74 -12.96 10.00 3.80
CA ASP A 74 -13.59 8.69 3.93
C ASP A 74 -14.97 8.86 4.60
N ILE A 75 -16.03 8.67 3.81
CA ILE A 75 -17.40 8.85 4.29
C ILE A 75 -17.92 7.63 5.07
N VAL A 76 -17.28 6.47 4.90
CA VAL A 76 -17.63 5.21 5.56
C VAL A 76 -17.09 5.24 6.99
N ASP A 77 -15.80 5.49 7.14
CA ASP A 77 -15.13 5.59 8.44
C ASP A 77 -15.33 6.96 9.12
N ARG A 78 -15.93 7.92 8.41
CA ARG A 78 -16.26 9.26 8.92
C ARG A 78 -15.02 10.04 9.36
N ILE A 79 -13.95 9.93 8.59
CA ILE A 79 -12.68 10.61 8.84
C ILE A 79 -12.17 11.32 7.59
N TYR A 80 -11.25 12.26 7.78
CA TYR A 80 -10.50 12.86 6.69
C TYR A 80 -9.10 13.26 7.11
N ASP A 81 -8.22 13.30 6.12
CA ASP A 81 -6.84 13.75 6.24
C ASP A 81 -6.62 15.00 5.39
N VAL A 82 -5.67 15.85 5.80
CA VAL A 82 -5.35 17.10 5.11
C VAL A 82 -3.85 17.23 4.93
N TRP A 83 -3.44 17.54 3.70
CA TRP A 83 -2.08 17.96 3.36
C TRP A 83 -2.07 19.40 2.86
N LEU A 84 -1.00 20.11 3.18
CA LEU A 84 -0.69 21.45 2.67
C LEU A 84 0.69 21.42 2.05
N ASP A 85 0.80 21.74 0.77
CA ASP A 85 2.06 21.67 -0.01
C ASP A 85 2.76 20.30 0.09
N GLY A 86 1.98 19.21 0.21
CA GLY A 86 2.47 17.83 0.32
C GLY A 86 2.77 17.36 1.75
N GLU A 87 2.80 18.26 2.74
CA GLU A 87 3.02 17.92 4.14
C GLU A 87 1.69 17.62 4.84
N LEU A 88 1.62 16.52 5.62
CA LEU A 88 0.43 16.15 6.37
C LEU A 88 0.23 17.12 7.55
N ILE A 89 -0.92 17.79 7.59
CA ILE A 89 -1.25 18.79 8.63
C ILE A 89 -2.42 18.37 9.52
N GLY A 90 -3.11 17.28 9.18
CA GLY A 90 -4.19 16.73 9.98
C GLY A 90 -4.51 15.31 9.52
N GLU A 91 -4.69 14.40 10.47
CA GLU A 91 -4.87 12.97 10.23
C GLU A 91 -6.07 12.47 11.03
N ASN A 92 -6.86 11.56 10.44
CA ASN A 92 -8.02 10.90 11.06
C ASN A 92 -9.01 11.89 11.71
N LEU A 93 -9.21 13.05 11.07
CA LEU A 93 -10.04 14.10 11.62
C LEU A 93 -11.52 13.76 11.45
N PRO A 94 -12.39 14.07 12.43
CA PRO A 94 -13.77 13.63 12.39
C PRO A 94 -14.59 14.38 11.34
N LEU A 95 -15.37 13.64 10.55
CA LEU A 95 -16.45 14.16 9.71
C LEU A 95 -17.79 14.20 10.47
N PRO A 96 -18.82 14.89 9.93
CA PRO A 96 -20.19 14.74 10.42
C PRO A 96 -20.61 13.27 10.43
N ALA A 97 -21.22 12.83 11.54
CA ALA A 97 -21.61 11.44 11.77
C ALA A 97 -22.63 10.89 10.76
N ASP A 98 -23.32 11.76 10.03
CA ASP A 98 -24.36 11.42 9.07
C ASP A 98 -24.36 12.35 7.85
N GLY A 99 -25.04 11.89 6.78
CA GLY A 99 -25.15 12.59 5.50
C GLY A 99 -23.95 12.35 4.58
N THR A 100 -24.03 12.91 3.38
CA THR A 100 -22.98 12.86 2.35
C THR A 100 -22.78 14.24 1.72
N TYR A 101 -21.64 14.48 1.09
CA TYR A 101 -21.40 15.69 0.30
C TYR A 101 -22.07 15.60 -1.08
N LYS A 102 -22.32 16.76 -1.70
CA LYS A 102 -22.99 16.88 -3.02
C LYS A 102 -22.29 17.81 -4.00
N CYS A 103 -21.47 18.74 -3.51
CA CYS A 103 -20.71 19.64 -4.37
C CYS A 103 -19.43 20.13 -3.71
N VAL A 104 -18.58 20.77 -4.51
CA VAL A 104 -17.39 21.48 -4.06
C VAL A 104 -17.76 22.89 -3.62
N ARG A 105 -17.18 23.34 -2.50
CA ARG A 105 -17.26 24.72 -2.04
C ARG A 105 -15.87 25.36 -2.11
N LEU A 106 -15.78 26.46 -2.84
CA LEU A 106 -14.64 27.37 -2.84
C LEU A 106 -15.15 28.73 -2.35
N SER A 107 -14.71 29.16 -1.17
CA SER A 107 -15.26 30.35 -0.53
C SER A 107 -14.15 31.31 -0.13
N GLY A 108 -14.23 32.54 -0.64
CA GLY A 108 -13.69 33.68 0.09
C GLY A 108 -14.68 34.04 1.18
N ASP A 109 -14.23 34.17 2.42
CA ASP A 109 -15.09 34.53 3.55
C ASP A 109 -14.56 35.81 4.23
N ASN A 110 -15.35 36.25 5.19
CA ASN A 110 -15.24 37.41 6.04
C ASN A 110 -15.76 38.73 5.45
N CYS A 111 -16.41 39.45 6.35
CA CYS A 111 -17.28 40.62 6.26
C CYS A 111 -16.56 41.86 5.70
N GLY A 112 -16.04 41.78 4.47
CA GLY A 112 -15.30 42.86 3.82
C GLY A 112 -15.07 42.59 2.34
N HIS A 113 -13.91 43.02 1.83
CA HIS A 113 -13.51 42.85 0.43
C HIS A 113 -12.33 41.87 0.31
N THR A 114 -12.50 40.65 0.84
CA THR A 114 -11.53 39.57 0.70
C THR A 114 -11.33 39.26 -0.79
N ARG A 115 -10.07 39.01 -1.19
CA ARG A 115 -9.75 38.52 -2.53
C ARG A 115 -8.99 37.23 -2.41
N VAL A 116 -9.55 36.17 -3.00
CA VAL A 116 -9.00 34.83 -3.03
C VAL A 116 -9.01 34.35 -4.46
N LEU A 117 -7.94 33.66 -4.86
CA LEU A 117 -7.85 32.96 -6.12
C LEU A 117 -7.85 31.46 -5.84
N PHE A 118 -8.52 30.71 -6.71
CA PHE A 118 -8.52 29.25 -6.71
C PHE A 118 -8.11 28.77 -8.10
N ASP A 119 -7.28 27.75 -8.16
CA ASP A 119 -6.89 27.09 -9.42
C ASP A 119 -6.70 25.58 -9.18
N ASN A 120 -6.51 24.80 -10.25
CA ASN A 120 -6.21 23.37 -10.20
C ASN A 120 -7.16 22.56 -9.30
N VAL A 121 -8.47 22.84 -9.40
CA VAL A 121 -9.51 22.16 -8.62
C VAL A 121 -9.76 20.78 -9.21
N LEU A 122 -9.47 19.73 -8.45
CA LEU A 122 -9.65 18.33 -8.83
C LEU A 122 -10.38 17.57 -7.74
N VAL A 123 -11.36 16.75 -8.12
CA VAL A 123 -11.99 15.76 -7.23
C VAL A 123 -11.88 14.42 -7.93
N THR A 124 -11.20 13.48 -7.29
CA THR A 124 -11.05 12.11 -7.76
C THR A 124 -11.68 11.16 -6.76
N GLU A 125 -12.40 10.18 -7.29
CA GLU A 125 -12.76 9.01 -6.52
C GLU A 125 -11.49 8.26 -6.15
N VAL A 126 -11.36 7.89 -4.89
CA VAL A 126 -10.38 6.88 -4.50
C VAL A 126 -11.09 5.58 -4.80
N GLU A 127 -10.79 5.00 -5.95
CA GLU A 127 -11.18 3.62 -6.19
C GLU A 127 -10.50 2.79 -5.10
N ASP A 128 -11.28 2.03 -4.35
CA ASP A 128 -10.73 0.94 -3.56
C ASP A 128 -9.89 0.12 -4.53
N ILE A 129 -8.57 0.14 -4.34
CA ILE A 129 -7.69 -0.78 -5.04
C ILE A 129 -7.99 -2.13 -4.41
N ILE A 130 -9.06 -2.79 -4.86
CA ILE A 130 -9.32 -4.18 -4.56
C ILE A 130 -8.20 -4.94 -5.26
N PRO A 131 -7.26 -5.53 -4.51
CA PRO A 131 -6.19 -6.27 -5.14
C PRO A 131 -6.78 -7.40 -5.98
N VAL A 132 -6.19 -7.63 -7.13
CA VAL A 132 -6.46 -8.83 -7.92
C VAL A 132 -5.98 -10.02 -7.10
N GLU A 133 -6.88 -10.93 -6.74
CA GLU A 133 -6.52 -12.16 -6.05
C GLU A 133 -5.73 -13.05 -7.02
N ALA A 134 -4.48 -13.33 -6.68
CA ALA A 134 -3.56 -14.16 -7.45
C ALA A 134 -3.50 -15.57 -6.86
N GLU A 135 -3.52 -16.59 -7.72
CA GLU A 135 -3.15 -17.94 -7.30
C GLU A 135 -1.63 -18.03 -7.23
N ILE A 136 -1.13 -18.39 -6.04
CA ILE A 136 0.30 -18.46 -5.76
C ILE A 136 0.67 -19.92 -5.51
N ASN A 137 1.71 -20.38 -6.19
CA ASN A 137 2.35 -21.66 -5.91
C ASN A 137 3.84 -21.42 -5.62
N PHE A 138 4.24 -21.64 -4.37
CA PHE A 138 5.61 -21.58 -3.92
C PHE A 138 6.25 -22.96 -3.96
N ASP A 139 7.35 -23.07 -4.70
CA ASP A 139 8.05 -24.32 -4.90
C ASP A 139 9.48 -24.20 -4.29
N PRO A 140 9.78 -24.94 -3.22
CA PRO A 140 9.11 -26.16 -2.78
C PRO A 140 7.99 -26.00 -1.73
N ASP A 141 6.95 -26.85 -1.80
CA ASP A 141 5.92 -27.03 -0.74
C ASP A 141 6.53 -27.32 0.64
N THR A 142 7.72 -27.93 0.67
CA THR A 142 8.49 -28.16 1.89
C THR A 142 9.86 -27.50 1.78
N LEU A 143 10.02 -26.37 2.47
CA LEU A 143 11.28 -25.65 2.58
C LEU A 143 12.15 -26.23 3.69
N ASN A 144 13.19 -26.97 3.30
CA ASN A 144 14.24 -27.41 4.23
C ASN A 144 15.32 -26.34 4.38
N LEU A 145 15.42 -25.74 5.58
CA LEU A 145 16.41 -24.70 5.92
C LEU A 145 17.87 -25.21 5.93
N GLY A 146 18.09 -26.51 5.79
CA GLY A 146 19.42 -27.12 5.63
C GLY A 146 19.79 -27.43 4.17
N SER A 147 18.93 -27.11 3.20
CA SER A 147 19.17 -27.40 1.79
C SER A 147 19.99 -26.29 1.12
N GLY A 148 21.04 -26.65 0.37
CA GLY A 148 21.94 -25.69 -0.30
C GLY A 148 21.45 -25.17 -1.66
N GLY A 149 20.14 -25.05 -1.85
CA GLY A 149 19.57 -24.51 -3.09
C GLY A 149 19.91 -23.01 -3.24
N LYS A 150 20.02 -22.51 -4.48
CA LYS A 150 20.23 -21.07 -4.69
C LYS A 150 18.93 -20.28 -4.67
N TRP A 151 17.87 -20.88 -5.20
CA TRP A 151 16.61 -20.20 -5.45
C TRP A 151 15.45 -21.01 -4.87
N VAL A 152 14.40 -20.29 -4.49
CA VAL A 152 13.03 -20.81 -4.47
C VAL A 152 12.30 -20.25 -5.69
N THR A 153 11.31 -20.97 -6.19
CA THR A 153 10.54 -20.56 -7.38
C THR A 153 9.11 -20.29 -6.96
N VAL A 154 8.50 -19.25 -7.53
CA VAL A 154 7.09 -18.91 -7.27
C VAL A 154 6.41 -18.75 -8.61
N TYR A 155 5.21 -19.28 -8.73
CA TYR A 155 4.33 -19.12 -9.88
C TYR A 155 3.16 -18.25 -9.46
N ILE A 156 2.92 -17.19 -10.22
CA ILE A 156 1.84 -16.22 -9.98
C ILE A 156 0.89 -16.29 -11.16
N GLU A 157 -0.30 -16.81 -10.93
CA GLU A 157 -1.41 -16.76 -11.88
C GLU A 157 -2.36 -15.63 -11.51
N LEU A 158 -2.93 -14.97 -12.51
CA LEU A 158 -3.95 -13.96 -12.31
C LEU A 158 -5.24 -14.37 -13.05
N PRO A 159 -6.41 -13.95 -12.55
CA PRO A 159 -7.69 -14.20 -13.22
C PRO A 159 -7.71 -13.67 -14.66
N ASP A 160 -8.63 -14.24 -15.45
CA ASP A 160 -8.91 -13.81 -16.82
C ASP A 160 -9.04 -12.27 -16.93
N GLY A 161 -8.33 -11.69 -17.90
CA GLY A 161 -8.30 -10.25 -18.16
C GLY A 161 -7.03 -9.55 -17.69
N TYR A 162 -6.16 -10.22 -16.93
CA TYR A 162 -4.84 -9.73 -16.58
C TYR A 162 -3.74 -10.48 -17.34
N ASP A 163 -2.80 -9.75 -17.94
CA ASP A 163 -1.63 -10.36 -18.59
C ASP A 163 -0.48 -10.45 -17.59
N VAL A 164 -0.20 -11.66 -17.10
CA VAL A 164 0.93 -11.95 -16.21
C VAL A 164 2.30 -11.55 -16.79
N SER A 165 2.40 -11.37 -18.11
CA SER A 165 3.61 -10.83 -18.76
C SER A 165 3.87 -9.36 -18.44
N GLY A 166 2.85 -8.65 -17.94
CA GLY A 166 2.92 -7.29 -17.41
C GLY A 166 3.40 -7.19 -15.96
N ILE A 167 3.60 -8.31 -15.26
CA ILE A 167 4.16 -8.31 -13.90
C ILE A 167 5.66 -7.99 -13.96
N ASP A 168 6.04 -6.85 -13.38
CA ASP A 168 7.43 -6.46 -13.19
C ASP A 168 8.00 -7.13 -11.93
N ALA A 169 8.96 -8.04 -12.13
CA ALA A 169 9.62 -8.76 -11.05
C ALA A 169 10.24 -7.83 -10.00
N SER A 170 10.72 -6.64 -10.38
CA SER A 170 11.34 -5.70 -9.43
C SER A 170 10.37 -5.12 -8.40
N GLY A 171 9.06 -5.25 -8.64
CA GLY A 171 7.99 -4.79 -7.76
C GLY A 171 7.31 -5.89 -6.95
N VAL A 172 7.81 -7.13 -6.96
CA VAL A 172 7.19 -8.26 -6.25
C VAL A 172 8.04 -8.67 -5.04
N PHE A 173 7.39 -8.83 -3.89
CA PHE A 173 8.03 -9.14 -2.62
C PHE A 173 7.37 -10.33 -1.92
N LEU A 174 8.17 -11.23 -1.36
CA LEU A 174 7.72 -12.28 -0.45
C LEU A 174 7.62 -11.70 0.97
N ASN A 175 6.45 -11.83 1.59
CA ASN A 175 6.11 -11.27 2.91
C ASN A 175 6.41 -9.77 3.03
N GLY A 176 6.40 -9.04 1.91
CA GLY A 176 6.77 -7.61 1.85
C GLY A 176 8.26 -7.32 2.14
N VAL A 177 9.12 -8.35 2.18
CA VAL A 177 10.52 -8.20 2.63
C VAL A 177 11.52 -8.65 1.56
N VAL A 178 11.38 -9.87 1.02
CA VAL A 178 12.39 -10.43 0.11
C VAL A 178 12.00 -10.13 -1.34
N PRO A 179 12.80 -9.34 -2.08
CA PRO A 179 12.46 -8.98 -3.46
C PRO A 179 12.67 -10.16 -4.41
N ALA A 180 11.87 -10.22 -5.47
CA ALA A 180 12.14 -11.15 -6.56
C ALA A 180 13.41 -10.76 -7.32
N VAL A 181 14.10 -11.77 -7.85
CA VAL A 181 15.29 -11.58 -8.69
C VAL A 181 14.86 -10.91 -10.00
N SER A 182 15.35 -9.69 -10.21
CA SER A 182 15.06 -8.85 -11.38
C SER A 182 16.31 -8.55 -12.23
N ASP A 183 17.45 -9.18 -11.92
CA ASP A 183 18.70 -8.98 -12.64
C ASP A 183 18.62 -9.53 -14.07
N PRO A 184 18.74 -8.68 -15.12
CA PRO A 184 18.61 -9.09 -16.51
C PRO A 184 19.64 -10.12 -16.98
N GLN A 185 20.71 -10.39 -16.21
CA GLN A 185 21.70 -11.42 -16.56
C GLN A 185 21.11 -12.84 -16.55
N TYR A 186 19.99 -13.06 -15.85
CA TYR A 186 19.35 -14.37 -15.77
C TYR A 186 18.28 -14.53 -16.85
N GLU A 187 18.32 -15.66 -17.58
CA GLU A 187 17.35 -15.93 -18.65
C GLU A 187 15.90 -16.04 -18.14
N PHE A 188 15.70 -16.53 -16.91
CA PHE A 188 14.38 -16.55 -16.27
C PHE A 188 13.83 -15.15 -15.92
N VAL A 189 14.61 -14.09 -16.12
CA VAL A 189 14.15 -12.70 -15.99
C VAL A 189 13.80 -12.11 -17.35
N THR A 190 14.57 -12.43 -18.39
CA THR A 190 14.49 -11.74 -19.70
C THR A 190 13.81 -12.54 -20.81
N ASN A 191 13.80 -13.87 -20.74
CA ASN A 191 13.22 -14.73 -21.76
C ASN A 191 11.77 -15.12 -21.41
N LYS A 192 10.80 -14.56 -22.13
CA LYS A 192 9.36 -14.87 -21.95
C LYS A 192 9.07 -16.37 -21.92
N SER A 193 9.71 -17.17 -22.77
CA SER A 193 9.47 -18.63 -22.80
C SER A 193 10.01 -19.37 -21.57
N GLU A 194 10.91 -18.76 -20.80
CA GLU A 194 11.41 -19.36 -19.56
C GLU A 194 10.52 -19.04 -18.35
N TYR A 195 9.87 -17.87 -18.38
CA TYR A 195 9.18 -17.32 -17.22
C TYR A 195 7.67 -17.20 -17.33
N LEU A 196 7.11 -17.39 -18.52
CA LEU A 196 5.68 -17.59 -18.70
C LEU A 196 5.47 -19.08 -18.94
N LYS A 197 4.82 -19.75 -18.01
CA LYS A 197 4.53 -21.19 -18.06
C LYS A 197 3.04 -21.39 -17.81
N ASP A 198 2.55 -22.55 -18.21
CA ASP A 198 1.23 -23.07 -17.85
C ASP A 198 1.57 -24.34 -17.06
N THR A 199 1.65 -24.18 -15.74
CA THR A 199 2.27 -25.12 -14.82
C THR A 199 1.26 -26.18 -14.39
N ASP A 200 -0.01 -25.80 -14.29
CA ASP A 200 -1.10 -26.70 -13.91
C ASP A 200 -1.90 -27.28 -15.12
N GLY A 201 -1.71 -26.72 -16.31
CA GLY A 201 -2.28 -27.21 -17.57
C GLY A 201 -3.70 -26.74 -17.85
N ASP A 202 -4.16 -25.66 -17.21
CA ASP A 202 -5.50 -25.12 -17.40
C ASP A 202 -5.61 -24.16 -18.62
N GLY A 203 -4.47 -23.73 -19.16
CA GLY A 203 -4.35 -22.86 -20.32
C GLY A 203 -4.19 -21.36 -20.00
N ILE A 204 -4.18 -20.99 -18.72
CA ILE A 204 -3.77 -19.68 -18.20
C ILE A 204 -2.26 -19.75 -17.96
N LEU A 205 -1.55 -18.64 -18.20
CA LEU A 205 -0.11 -18.59 -17.98
C LEU A 205 0.18 -18.03 -16.60
N GLU A 206 1.14 -18.62 -15.89
CA GLU A 206 1.71 -18.06 -14.67
C GLU A 206 3.04 -17.34 -14.94
N ARG A 207 3.27 -16.27 -14.19
CA ARG A 207 4.57 -15.61 -14.08
C ARG A 207 5.44 -16.38 -13.09
N MET A 208 6.46 -17.06 -13.59
CA MET A 208 7.51 -17.64 -12.77
C MET A 208 8.49 -16.56 -12.32
N LEU A 209 8.68 -16.46 -11.00
CA LEU A 209 9.66 -15.61 -10.34
C LEU A 209 10.59 -16.46 -9.48
N LYS A 210 11.79 -15.95 -9.21
CA LYS A 210 12.75 -16.58 -8.31
C LYS A 210 13.18 -15.62 -7.22
N PHE A 211 13.39 -16.17 -6.04
CA PHE A 211 13.84 -15.43 -4.86
C PHE A 211 15.12 -16.06 -4.33
N ASP A 212 16.02 -15.24 -3.80
CA ASP A 212 17.23 -15.73 -3.15
C ASP A 212 16.86 -16.59 -1.95
N ARG A 213 17.30 -17.84 -1.98
CA ARG A 213 16.90 -18.81 -0.95
C ARG A 213 17.44 -18.42 0.41
N GLU A 214 18.65 -17.87 0.50
CA GLU A 214 19.25 -17.48 1.78
C GLU A 214 18.46 -16.34 2.42
N GLU A 215 17.99 -15.38 1.62
CA GLU A 215 17.12 -14.29 2.09
C GLU A 215 15.74 -14.79 2.55
N VAL A 216 15.15 -15.77 1.84
CA VAL A 216 13.88 -16.39 2.25
C VAL A 216 14.03 -17.19 3.54
N GLU A 217 15.08 -18.01 3.65
CA GLU A 217 15.36 -18.80 4.86
C GLU A 217 15.64 -17.91 6.07
N ALA A 218 16.17 -16.70 5.88
CA ALA A 218 16.42 -15.76 6.96
C ALA A 218 15.15 -15.18 7.60
N ILE A 219 14.01 -15.21 6.90
CA ILE A 219 12.75 -14.62 7.38
C ILE A 219 11.69 -15.66 7.78
N LEU A 220 11.88 -16.93 7.44
CA LEU A 220 10.92 -18.00 7.75
C LEU A 220 11.38 -18.85 8.94
N GLY A 221 10.45 -19.12 9.86
CA GLY A 221 10.64 -20.06 10.96
C GLY A 221 10.06 -21.44 10.63
N ALA A 222 10.58 -22.50 11.25
CA ALA A 222 10.06 -23.85 11.09
C ALA A 222 8.60 -23.97 11.56
N GLY A 223 7.78 -24.70 10.81
CA GLY A 223 6.36 -24.89 11.06
C GLY A 223 5.67 -25.71 9.96
N ASP A 224 4.56 -26.35 10.28
CA ASP A 224 3.83 -27.23 9.34
C ASP A 224 2.88 -26.43 8.41
N GLU A 225 2.43 -25.24 8.84
CA GLU A 225 1.51 -24.35 8.11
C GLU A 225 2.06 -22.91 8.15
N VAL A 226 3.12 -22.65 7.39
CA VAL A 226 3.72 -21.31 7.27
C VAL A 226 3.07 -20.60 6.08
N ILE A 227 2.30 -19.55 6.36
CA ILE A 227 1.70 -18.70 5.33
C ILE A 227 2.75 -17.74 4.81
N ILE A 228 2.86 -17.67 3.49
CA ILE A 228 3.66 -16.69 2.77
C ILE A 228 2.76 -15.87 1.87
N THR A 229 3.05 -14.58 1.76
CA THR A 229 2.25 -13.65 0.96
C THR A 229 3.09 -12.98 -0.11
N PHE A 230 2.43 -12.62 -1.20
CA PHE A 230 3.01 -11.89 -2.32
C PHE A 230 2.10 -10.74 -2.67
N GLU A 231 2.71 -9.60 -2.95
CA GLU A 231 2.04 -8.43 -3.51
C GLU A 231 2.84 -7.92 -4.70
N GLY A 232 2.15 -7.30 -5.65
CA GLY A 232 2.79 -6.71 -6.81
C GLY A 232 1.83 -5.88 -7.64
N LYS A 233 2.29 -5.47 -8.83
CA LYS A 233 1.47 -4.72 -9.78
C LYS A 233 1.47 -5.37 -11.13
N VAL A 234 0.36 -5.23 -11.84
CA VAL A 234 0.16 -5.76 -13.18
C VAL A 234 -0.57 -4.73 -14.04
N GLY A 235 -0.17 -4.61 -15.30
CA GLY A 235 -0.91 -3.83 -16.27
C GLY A 235 -2.17 -4.57 -16.72
N TYR A 236 -3.28 -3.85 -16.89
CA TYR A 236 -4.48 -4.39 -17.52
C TYR A 236 -4.91 -3.49 -18.69
N GLU A 237 -5.49 -4.11 -19.71
CA GLU A 237 -6.11 -3.43 -20.83
C GLU A 237 -7.36 -4.22 -21.23
N ASN A 238 -8.53 -3.61 -21.12
CA ASN A 238 -9.79 -4.18 -21.53
C ASN A 238 -10.61 -3.16 -22.37
N GLU A 239 -11.80 -3.55 -22.81
CA GLU A 239 -12.63 -2.68 -23.67
C GLU A 239 -13.14 -1.40 -22.99
N ILE A 240 -13.07 -1.35 -21.66
CA ILE A 240 -13.62 -0.27 -20.82
C ILE A 240 -12.51 0.66 -20.33
N ASP A 241 -11.37 0.09 -19.91
CA ASP A 241 -10.28 0.83 -19.28
C ASP A 241 -8.92 0.13 -19.45
N SER A 242 -7.85 0.89 -19.22
CA SER A 242 -6.47 0.41 -19.19
C SER A 242 -5.72 1.09 -18.07
N GLY A 243 -4.91 0.34 -17.32
CA GLY A 243 -4.24 0.88 -16.15
C GLY A 243 -3.29 -0.09 -15.48
N MET A 244 -3.02 0.16 -14.21
CA MET A 244 -2.22 -0.70 -13.34
C MET A 244 -3.10 -1.14 -12.17
N ALA A 245 -3.20 -2.45 -11.96
CA ALA A 245 -3.81 -3.02 -10.78
C ALA A 245 -2.72 -3.46 -9.79
N VAL A 246 -3.07 -3.50 -8.52
CA VAL A 246 -2.30 -4.25 -7.51
C VAL A 246 -2.85 -5.67 -7.49
N PHE A 247 -1.99 -6.66 -7.30
CA PHE A 247 -2.42 -8.04 -7.01
C PHE A 247 -1.86 -8.47 -5.65
N GLU A 248 -2.58 -9.37 -5.00
CA GLU A 248 -2.13 -10.05 -3.79
C GLU A 248 -2.42 -11.54 -3.87
N GLY A 249 -1.62 -12.35 -3.20
CA GLY A 249 -1.88 -13.78 -3.09
C GLY A 249 -1.08 -14.40 -1.97
N MET A 250 -1.42 -15.63 -1.62
CA MET A 250 -0.73 -16.37 -0.57
C MET A 250 -0.60 -17.84 -0.92
N ASP A 251 0.37 -18.48 -0.28
CA ASP A 251 0.51 -19.93 -0.25
C ASP A 251 0.83 -20.40 1.17
N THR A 252 0.60 -21.68 1.46
CA THR A 252 0.90 -22.31 2.75
C THR A 252 1.88 -23.46 2.55
N ILE A 253 3.05 -23.33 3.16
CA ILE A 253 4.14 -24.30 3.02
C ILE A 253 4.53 -24.93 4.36
N THR A 254 5.25 -26.04 4.30
CA THR A 254 5.95 -26.60 5.46
C THR A 254 7.39 -26.12 5.48
N VAL A 255 7.88 -25.64 6.62
CA VAL A 255 9.28 -25.26 6.83
C VAL A 255 9.91 -26.18 7.87
N ILE A 256 11.00 -26.87 7.49
CA ILE A 256 11.70 -27.79 8.39
C ILE A 256 13.13 -27.30 8.68
N GLU A 257 13.55 -27.53 9.92
CA GLU A 257 14.90 -27.21 10.41
C GLU A 257 15.98 -27.96 9.63
N SER A 258 17.18 -27.36 9.62
CA SER A 258 18.38 -28.03 9.12
C SER A 258 18.65 -29.29 9.96
N SER A 259 18.68 -30.46 9.33
CA SER A 259 18.88 -31.74 10.03
C SER A 259 20.34 -31.89 10.46
N ASN A 260 20.68 -31.39 11.64
CA ASN A 260 21.97 -31.58 12.29
C ASN A 260 21.86 -32.10 13.74
N VAL A 261 21.22 -33.26 13.95
CA VAL A 261 21.59 -34.15 15.08
C VAL A 261 21.51 -35.61 14.65
N ARG A 262 22.67 -36.19 14.32
CA ARG A 262 22.92 -37.63 14.55
C ARG A 262 23.04 -37.81 16.06
N GLU A 263 22.03 -38.38 16.72
CA GLU A 263 22.20 -38.95 18.06
C GLU A 263 23.15 -40.16 17.96
N ASN A 264 24.45 -39.90 18.02
CA ASN A 264 25.48 -40.93 18.08
C ASN A 264 25.82 -41.18 19.57
N ASN A 265 24.88 -41.75 20.32
CA ASN A 265 25.19 -42.27 21.66
C ASN A 265 25.93 -43.61 21.53
N GLY A 266 27.25 -43.50 21.48
CA GLY A 266 28.20 -44.56 21.21
C GLY A 266 28.11 -45.76 22.18
N LYS A 267 28.00 -46.95 21.60
CA LYS A 267 28.54 -48.17 22.20
C LYS A 267 30.05 -48.23 21.95
N LYS A 268 30.84 -48.17 23.03
CA LYS A 268 31.96 -49.08 23.40
C LYS A 268 33.08 -48.34 24.14
N GLY A 269 33.54 -48.96 25.23
CA GLY A 269 34.99 -49.03 25.52
C GLY A 269 35.39 -48.71 26.95
N ASN A 270 35.60 -49.76 27.75
CA ASN A 270 36.28 -49.75 29.05
C ASN A 270 37.62 -48.97 29.03
N LEU A 271 37.88 -48.19 30.08
CA LEU A 271 39.24 -47.98 30.59
C LEU A 271 39.28 -48.13 32.11
N TRP A 272 40.24 -48.94 32.55
CA TRP A 272 40.54 -49.29 33.92
C TRP A 272 41.04 -48.08 34.72
N SER A 273 40.72 -48.03 36.01
CA SER A 273 41.55 -47.29 36.97
C SER A 273 41.90 -48.20 38.15
N ASN A 274 43.20 -48.53 38.22
CA ASN A 274 43.86 -49.00 39.42
C ASN A 274 43.98 -47.82 40.39
N THR A 275 43.53 -47.98 41.62
CA THR A 275 44.10 -47.22 42.75
C THR A 275 44.06 -48.08 44.01
N SER A 276 45.23 -48.57 44.38
CA SER A 276 45.57 -49.05 45.70
C SER A 276 46.12 -47.88 46.52
N ILE A 277 45.49 -47.54 47.65
CA ILE A 277 46.15 -46.92 48.80
C ILE A 277 45.64 -47.61 50.06
N SER A 278 46.61 -48.09 50.83
CA SER A 278 46.54 -48.68 52.17
C SER A 278 46.39 -47.62 53.27
N GLY A 279 45.71 -47.98 54.36
CA GLY A 279 45.69 -47.24 55.63
C GLY A 279 44.49 -47.60 56.48
#